data_AF-A0A7W4BQ48-F1
#
_entry.id   AF-A0A7W4BQ48-F1
#
_cell.length_a   1.000
_cell.length_b   1.000
_cell.length_c   1.000
_cell.angle_alpha   90.00
_cell.angle_beta   90.00
_cell.angle_gamma   90.00
#
_symmetry.space_group_name_H-M   'P 1'
#
loop_
_entity.id
_entity.type
_entity.pdbx_description
1 polymer ?
#
loop_
_entity_poly.entity_id
_entity_poly.type
_entity_poly.pdbx_seq_one_letter_code
_entity_poly.pdbx_strand_id
1 'polypeptide(L)' 'MQSERMYAALKGLGKEARLVMLPYEAHGYRARKSLLHVLWEQEQWLDKYLLTDEAP' A
#
# COMPACT_ATOMS: atom_id res chain seq x y z
N MET A 1 8.35 12.21 -1.27
CA MET A 1 9.78 12.18 -0.85
C MET A 1 10.07 11.27 0.34
N GLN A 2 9.49 11.45 1.54
CA GLN A 2 9.89 10.60 2.69
C GLN A 2 9.59 9.11 2.47
N SER A 3 8.41 8.80 1.92
CA SER A 3 8.01 7.43 1.61
C SER A 3 8.88 6.77 0.54
N GLU A 4 9.31 7.51 -0.49
CA GLU A 4 10.19 7.00 -1.55
C GLU A 4 11.58 6.65 -1.01
N ARG A 5 12.16 7.50 -0.14
CA ARG A 5 13.44 7.22 0.51
C ARG A 5 13.36 5.98 1.39
N MET A 6 12.31 5.85 2.19
CA MET A 6 12.09 4.67 3.03
C MET A 6 11.95 3.41 2.18
N TYR A 7 11.17 3.47 1.11
CA TYR A 7 11.00 2.35 0.19
C TYR A 7 12.31 1.93 -0.48
N ALA A 8 13.13 2.88 -0.93
CA ALA A 8 14.45 2.60 -1.49
C ALA A 8 15.37 1.89 -0.48
N ALA A 9 15.34 2.29 0.79
CA ALA A 9 16.09 1.63 1.85
C ALA A 9 15.59 0.19 2.10
N LEU A 10 14.27 -0.03 2.18
CA LEU A 10 13.69 -1.37 2.32
C LEU A 10 14.08 -2.29 1.16
N LYS A 11 14.04 -1.77 -0.07
CA LYS A 11 14.47 -2.49 -1.27
C LYS A 11 15.96 -2.85 -1.20
N GLY A 12 16.81 -1.92 -0.78
CA GLY A 12 18.25 -2.16 -0.59
C GLY A 12 18.55 -3.24 0.46
N LEU A 13 17.68 -3.39 1.46
CA LEU A 13 17.75 -4.45 2.48
C LEU A 13 17.09 -5.78 2.05
N GLY A 14 16.62 -5.89 0.81
CA GLY A 14 15.95 -7.10 0.30
C GLY A 14 14.61 -7.39 0.97
N LYS A 15 13.94 -6.38 1.55
CA LYS A 15 12.62 -6.56 2.17
C LYS A 15 11.52 -6.52 1.12
N GLU A 16 10.52 -7.38 1.28
CA GLU A 16 9.30 -7.33 0.46
C GLU A 16 8.46 -6.13 0.90
N ALA A 17 8.34 -5.14 0.01
CA ALA A 17 7.58 -3.92 0.25
C ALA A 17 6.92 -3.46 -1.06
N ARG A 18 5.82 -2.73 -0.95
CA ARG A 18 5.12 -2.10 -2.07
C ARG A 18 4.86 -0.63 -1.72
N LEU A 19 5.22 0.27 -2.63
CA LEU A 19 4.93 1.70 -2.52
C LEU A 19 3.89 2.08 -3.56
N VAL A 20 2.75 2.63 -3.12
CA VAL A 20 1.68 3.13 -3.97
C VAL A 20 1.64 4.65 -3.85
N MET A 21 1.66 5.35 -4.99
CA MET A 21 1.60 6.81 -5.07
C MET A 21 0.29 7.24 -5.73
N LEU A 22 -0.36 8.25 -5.16
CA LEU A 22 -1.56 8.88 -5.72
C LEU A 22 -1.16 10.28 -6.21
N PRO A 23 -0.70 10.44 -7.46
CA PRO A 23 -0.05 11.67 -7.92
C PRO A 23 -0.99 12.89 -7.97
N TYR A 24 -2.30 12.64 -7.97
CA TYR A 24 -3.34 13.68 -7.99
C TYR A 24 -3.94 13.97 -6.62
N GLU A 25 -3.41 13.36 -5.55
CA GLU A 25 -3.83 13.59 -4.18
C GLU A 25 -2.74 14.32 -3.39
N ALA A 26 -3.15 15.12 -2.41
CA ALA A 26 -2.24 15.82 -1.51
C ALA A 26 -2.05 15.00 -0.22
N HIS A 27 -2.23 15.61 0.96
CA HIS A 27 -2.11 14.90 2.24
C HIS A 27 -3.32 14.00 2.55
N GLY A 28 -4.49 14.28 1.97
CA GLY A 28 -5.70 13.50 2.14
C GLY A 28 -6.30 13.08 0.80
N TYR A 29 -7.23 12.12 0.84
CA TYR A 29 -7.94 11.61 -0.32
C TYR A 29 -9.18 12.47 -0.60
N ARG A 30 -9.24 13.11 -1.77
CA ARG A 30 -10.41 13.85 -2.23
C ARG A 30 -11.21 13.06 -3.26
N ALA A 31 -10.55 12.38 -4.18
CA ALA A 31 -11.26 11.61 -5.19
C ALA A 31 -11.73 10.26 -4.62
N ARG A 32 -13.00 9.94 -4.82
CA ARG A 32 -13.57 8.61 -4.46
C ARG A 32 -12.76 7.47 -5.07
N LYS A 33 -12.26 7.63 -6.30
CA LYS A 33 -11.42 6.64 -6.98
C LYS A 33 -10.11 6.38 -6.22
N SER A 34 -9.47 7.43 -5.70
CA SER A 34 -8.24 7.32 -4.91
C SER A 34 -8.49 6.55 -3.62
N LEU A 35 -9.59 6.85 -2.91
CA LEU A 35 -9.96 6.12 -1.69
C LEU A 35 -10.22 4.64 -1.98
N LEU A 36 -10.99 4.33 -3.01
CA LEU A 36 -11.27 2.95 -3.40
C LEU A 36 -10.00 2.19 -3.78
N HIS A 37 -9.04 2.85 -4.44
CA HIS A 37 -7.76 2.24 -4.77
C HIS A 37 -6.93 1.92 -3.52
N VAL A 38 -6.93 2.81 -2.52
CA VAL A 38 -6.25 2.56 -1.24
C VAL A 38 -6.88 1.36 -0.52
N LEU A 39 -8.21 1.31 -0.45
CA LEU A 39 -8.92 0.20 0.19
C LEU A 39 -8.60 -1.14 -0.49
N TRP A 40 -8.60 -1.15 -1.83
CA TRP A 40 -8.26 -2.34 -2.60
C TRP A 40 -6.81 -2.79 -2.36
N GLU A 41 -5.83 -1.88 -2.38
CA GLU A 41 -4.43 -2.24 -2.07
C GLU A 41 -4.27 -2.81 -0.65
N GLN A 42 -5.04 -2.31 0.32
CA GLN A 42 -5.05 -2.83 1.68
C GLN A 42 -5.67 -4.22 1.76
N GLU A 43 -6.83 -4.42 1.13
CA GLU A 43 -7.50 -5.72 1.05
C GLU A 43 -6.59 -6.79 0.42
N GLN A 44 -5.98 -6.50 -0.73
CA GLN A 44 -5.05 -7.42 -1.38
C GLN A 44 -3.83 -7.76 -0.51
N TRP A 45 -3.36 -6.81 0.30
CA TRP A 45 -2.29 -7.07 1.25
C TRP A 45 -2.76 -7.98 2.39
N LEU A 46 -3.95 -7.72 2.94
CA LEU A 46 -4.55 -8.56 3.98
C LEU A 46 -4.78 -9.99 3.47
N ASP A 47 -5.38 -10.15 2.29
CA ASP A 47 -5.59 -11.45 1.64
C ASP A 47 -4.28 -12.21 1.42
N LYS A 48 -3.22 -11.51 1.02
CA LYS A 48 -1.94 -12.16 0.75
C LYS A 48 -1.21 -12.64 2.01
N TYR A 49 -1.32 -11.91 3.14
CA TYR A 49 -0.44 -12.14 4.29
C TYR A 49 -1.14 -12.47 5.61
N LEU A 50 -2.42 -12.12 5.78
CA LEU A 50 -3.12 -12.23 7.06
C LEU A 50 -4.41 -13.05 6.97
N LEU A 51 -5.18 -12.92 5.89
CA LEU A 51 -6.41 -13.67 5.69
C LEU A 51 -6.06 -14.96 4.94
N THR A 52 -5.94 -16.05 5.69
CA THR A 52 -5.90 -17.41 5.11
C THR A 52 -7.34 -17.92 5.12
N ASP A 53 -7.75 -18.72 4.13
CA ASP A 53 -9.08 -19.37 4.06
C ASP A 53 -9.39 -20.29 5.27
N GLU A 54 -8.50 -20.35 6.25
CA GLU A 54 -8.71 -20.96 7.57
C GLU A 54 -9.10 -19.89 8.61
N ALA A 55 -10.22 -19.21 8.37
CA ALA A 55 -11.02 -18.74 9.49
C ALA A 55 -11.85 -19.95 10.01
N PRO A 56 -11.99 -20.14 11.34
CA PRO A 56 -12.71 -21.28 11.91
C PRO A 56 -14.16 -21.40 11.45
#